data_AF-A0A7Y7ZAJ6-F1
#
_entry.id   AF-A0A7Y7ZAJ6-F1
#
_cell.length_a   1.000
_cell.length_b   1.000
_cell.length_c   1.000
_cell.angle_alpha   90.00
_cell.angle_beta   90.00
_cell.angle_gamma   90.00
#
_symmetry.space_group_name_H-M   'P 1'
#
loop_
_entity.id
_entity.type
_entity.pdbx_description
1 polymer ?
#
loop_
_entity_poly.entity_id
_entity_poly.type
_entity_poly.pdbx_seq_one_letter_code
_entity_poly.pdbx_strand_id
1 'polypeptide(L)'
;MAVSEKTIIIERIFDTLYDEGTKTFSRTLVSAADVQDAKRYCAEHHGIKMKLDGNPFNFMKDIVRGKSASKIWPQRLKDLEIGGVQRTGDGAIFEFVHGIAGALDSLDEDFLPSDSTPSFPVQSLSLPLASKALGRTDESWLLQVAVNLRIIESHFANAASSQIDALELTHLQMDIKLRKVQIDALFRALRAAPDGKQSEVLITVEAKQGNQRILTEQIGRQVIAAFESTDTDLVIPVAIAAIRNKGIYVVEFAAVTRDSLGQFSVPTSHRDAMFVLQPKVKGI
;
A
#
# COMPACT_ATOMS: atom_id res chain seq x y z
N MET A 1 11.92 -25.14 1.27
CA MET A 1 12.33 -23.74 1.04
C MET A 1 12.98 -23.24 2.30
N ALA A 2 14.08 -22.48 2.23
CA ALA A 2 14.72 -21.93 3.41
C ALA A 2 13.78 -20.89 4.07
N VAL A 3 13.57 -21.02 5.38
CA VAL A 3 12.80 -20.06 6.18
C VAL A 3 13.54 -18.72 6.18
N SER A 4 12.82 -17.60 6.04
CA SER A 4 13.45 -16.28 6.09
C SER A 4 14.11 -16.06 7.45
N GLU A 5 15.32 -15.50 7.48
CA GLU A 5 15.99 -15.13 8.73
C GLU A 5 15.14 -14.20 9.60
N LYS A 6 14.28 -13.38 8.97
CA LYS A 6 13.33 -12.50 9.65
C LYS A 6 12.27 -13.27 10.43
N THR A 7 11.86 -14.44 9.95
CA THR A 7 10.90 -15.31 10.65
C THR A 7 11.47 -15.77 11.97
N ILE A 8 12.73 -16.25 11.98
CA ILE A 8 13.43 -16.72 13.18
C ILE A 8 13.60 -15.58 14.20
N ILE A 9 13.87 -14.36 13.72
CA ILE A 9 13.99 -13.17 14.58
C ILE A 9 12.65 -12.82 15.22
N ILE A 10 11.54 -12.86 14.47
CA ILE A 10 10.21 -12.59 15.04
C ILE A 10 9.86 -13.63 16.10
N GLU A 11 10.11 -14.92 15.84
CA GLU A 11 9.89 -15.97 16.84
C GLU A 11 10.72 -15.73 18.10
N ARG A 12 11.99 -15.33 17.95
CA ARG A 12 12.83 -15.00 19.11
C ARG A 12 12.27 -13.85 19.93
N ILE A 13 11.80 -12.77 19.30
CA ILE A 13 11.19 -11.64 20.01
C ILE A 13 9.88 -12.08 20.68
N PHE A 14 9.11 -12.94 20.03
CA PHE A 14 7.89 -13.49 20.62
C PHE A 14 8.20 -14.29 21.88
N ASP A 15 9.18 -15.20 21.82
CA ASP A 15 9.60 -16.04 22.96
C ASP A 15 10.11 -15.23 24.16
N THR A 16 10.59 -14.00 23.95
CA THR A 16 11.04 -13.13 25.06
C THR A 16 9.91 -12.31 25.67
N LEU A 17 8.82 -12.07 24.92
CA LEU A 17 7.74 -11.17 25.35
C LEU A 17 6.46 -11.90 25.74
N TYR A 18 6.23 -13.10 25.19
CA TYR A 18 5.03 -13.91 25.41
C TYR A 18 5.30 -15.06 26.39
N ASP A 19 4.46 -15.16 27.41
CA ASP A 19 4.46 -16.28 28.35
C ASP A 19 3.40 -17.30 27.90
N GLU A 20 3.86 -18.49 27.48
CA GLU A 20 2.97 -19.57 27.04
C GLU A 20 2.11 -20.16 28.17
N GLY A 21 2.59 -20.10 29.41
CA GLY A 21 1.88 -20.64 30.57
C GLY A 21 0.67 -19.78 30.94
N THR A 22 0.82 -18.46 30.87
CA THR A 22 -0.28 -17.50 31.13
C THR A 22 -1.01 -17.08 29.87
N LYS A 23 -0.47 -17.36 28.68
CA LYS A 23 -0.94 -16.89 27.38
C LYS A 23 -1.03 -15.36 27.28
N THR A 24 -0.09 -14.66 27.94
CA THR A 24 -0.08 -13.19 27.98
C THR A 24 1.26 -12.61 27.57
N PHE A 25 1.22 -11.38 27.05
CA PHE A 25 2.42 -10.60 26.79
C PHE A 25 2.83 -9.80 28.03
N SER A 26 4.12 -9.85 28.38
CA SER A 26 4.72 -8.89 29.32
C SER A 26 4.62 -7.46 28.79
N ARG A 27 4.73 -7.29 27.47
CA ARG A 27 4.35 -6.13 26.68
C ARG A 27 4.17 -6.52 25.21
N THR A 28 3.32 -5.80 24.50
CA THR A 28 3.02 -6.05 23.08
C THR A 28 3.92 -5.24 22.14
N LEU A 29 4.35 -4.04 22.56
CA LEU A 29 5.17 -3.14 21.78
C LEU A 29 6.60 -3.69 21.65
N VAL A 30 7.08 -3.82 20.41
CA VAL A 30 8.45 -4.22 20.07
C VAL A 30 9.28 -3.00 19.70
N SER A 31 10.43 -2.86 20.36
CA SER A 31 11.35 -1.74 20.22
C SER A 31 12.55 -2.05 19.30
N ALA A 32 13.29 -1.01 18.95
CA ALA A 32 14.56 -1.13 18.24
C ALA A 32 15.57 -2.03 18.98
N ALA A 33 15.59 -1.98 20.32
CA ALA A 33 16.46 -2.79 21.15
C ALA A 33 16.12 -4.28 21.04
N ASP A 34 14.83 -4.63 21.11
CA ASP A 34 14.36 -6.03 20.98
C ASP A 34 14.78 -6.65 19.66
N VAL A 35 14.63 -5.90 18.56
CA VAL A 35 15.04 -6.34 17.24
C VAL A 35 16.55 -6.56 17.20
N GLN A 36 17.34 -5.68 17.80
CA GLN A 36 18.79 -5.80 17.83
C GLN A 36 19.27 -6.98 18.69
N ASP A 37 18.69 -7.19 19.85
CA ASP A 37 19.02 -8.29 20.74
C ASP A 37 18.65 -9.63 20.11
N ALA A 38 17.47 -9.73 19.49
CA ALA A 38 17.06 -10.92 18.76
C ALA A 38 17.97 -11.22 17.56
N LYS A 39 18.39 -10.20 16.79
CA LYS A 39 19.37 -10.38 15.70
C LYS A 39 20.68 -10.97 16.21
N ARG A 40 21.23 -10.43 17.30
CA ARG A 40 22.49 -10.90 17.89
C ARG A 40 22.37 -12.35 18.36
N TYR A 41 21.31 -12.63 19.11
CA TYR A 41 21.02 -13.99 19.57
C TYR A 41 20.94 -14.98 18.41
N CYS A 42 20.16 -14.64 17.37
CA CYS A 42 19.99 -15.51 16.22
C CYS A 42 21.27 -15.65 15.37
N ALA A 43 22.12 -14.64 15.31
CA ALA A 43 23.40 -14.74 14.59
C ALA A 43 24.34 -15.74 15.30
N GLU A 44 24.36 -15.70 16.63
CA GLU A 44 25.17 -16.60 17.45
C GLU A 44 24.63 -18.04 17.48
N HIS A 45 23.31 -18.21 17.63
CA HIS A 45 22.69 -19.52 17.89
C HIS A 45 22.11 -20.21 16.65
N HIS A 46 21.72 -19.43 15.63
CA HIS A 46 21.10 -19.93 14.41
C HIS A 46 21.91 -19.62 13.14
N GLY A 47 23.07 -18.95 13.27
CA GLY A 47 23.98 -18.67 12.15
C GLY A 47 23.39 -17.77 11.07
N ILE A 48 22.40 -16.91 11.40
CA ILE A 48 21.83 -15.98 10.42
C ILE A 48 22.90 -14.98 9.95
N LYS A 49 22.78 -14.54 8.70
CA LYS A 49 23.73 -13.63 8.03
C LYS A 49 23.19 -12.19 7.92
N MET A 50 22.05 -11.90 8.53
CA MET A 50 21.45 -10.57 8.48
C MET A 50 22.36 -9.53 9.16
N LYS A 51 22.45 -8.34 8.57
CA LYS A 51 23.25 -7.24 9.13
C LYS A 51 22.76 -6.83 10.52
N LEU A 52 23.66 -6.93 11.49
CA LEU A 52 23.41 -6.57 12.89
C LEU A 52 23.31 -5.04 13.03
N ASP A 53 24.22 -4.30 12.41
CA ASP A 53 24.32 -2.83 12.41
C ASP A 53 23.28 -2.10 11.54
N GLY A 54 22.39 -2.83 10.86
CA GLY A 54 21.34 -2.24 10.04
C GLY A 54 20.29 -1.47 10.85
N ASN A 55 19.73 -0.42 10.26
CA ASN A 55 18.67 0.39 10.86
C ASN A 55 17.45 -0.49 11.26
N PRO A 56 17.15 -0.65 12.56
CA PRO A 56 16.07 -1.52 13.03
C PRO A 56 14.68 -1.03 12.57
N PHE A 57 14.49 0.26 12.31
CA PHE A 57 13.23 0.82 11.81
C PHE A 57 12.84 0.31 10.41
N ASN A 58 13.79 -0.23 9.65
CA ASN A 58 13.49 -0.87 8.37
C ASN A 58 12.98 -2.31 8.53
N PHE A 59 13.14 -2.96 9.69
CA PHE A 59 12.86 -4.38 9.88
C PHE A 59 11.41 -4.73 9.51
N MET A 60 10.42 -4.13 10.19
CA MET A 60 9.01 -4.38 9.90
C MET A 60 8.61 -3.83 8.53
N LYS A 61 9.13 -2.65 8.16
CA LYS A 61 8.89 -2.02 6.86
C LYS A 61 9.25 -2.95 5.69
N ASP A 62 10.37 -3.64 5.77
CA ASP A 62 10.85 -4.55 4.73
C ASP A 62 10.06 -5.87 4.71
N ILE A 63 9.36 -6.23 5.79
CA ILE A 63 8.47 -7.39 5.83
C ILE A 63 7.19 -7.05 5.10
N VAL A 64 6.51 -5.98 5.52
CA VAL A 64 5.16 -5.64 5.03
C VAL A 64 5.14 -5.22 3.55
N ARG A 65 6.23 -4.63 3.05
CA ARG A 65 6.34 -4.13 1.66
C ARG A 65 6.49 -5.23 0.61
N GLY A 66 7.04 -6.38 0.96
CA GLY A 66 7.40 -7.42 0.00
C GLY A 66 6.24 -8.39 -0.29
N LYS A 67 6.13 -8.90 -1.51
CA LYS A 67 5.10 -9.89 -1.92
C LYS A 67 5.07 -11.20 -1.11
N SER A 68 6.15 -11.49 -0.39
CA SER A 68 6.23 -12.67 0.49
C SER A 68 5.97 -12.33 1.96
N ALA A 69 5.36 -11.17 2.27
CA ALA A 69 5.15 -10.69 3.64
C ALA A 69 4.48 -11.74 4.52
N SER A 70 3.36 -12.33 4.06
CA SER A 70 2.65 -13.34 4.84
C SER A 70 3.46 -14.61 5.05
N LYS A 71 4.36 -14.97 4.13
CA LYS A 71 5.27 -16.13 4.30
C LYS A 71 6.39 -15.86 5.31
N ILE A 72 6.72 -14.59 5.58
CA ILE A 72 7.74 -14.20 6.56
C ILE A 72 7.16 -14.27 7.98
N TRP A 73 5.87 -13.97 8.16
CA TRP A 73 5.24 -14.07 9.48
C TRP A 73 5.24 -15.51 9.98
N PRO A 74 5.74 -15.80 11.20
CA PRO A 74 5.89 -17.17 11.68
C PRO A 74 4.56 -17.93 11.77
N GLN A 75 4.54 -19.19 11.34
CA GLN A 75 3.33 -20.01 11.35
C GLN A 75 2.78 -20.20 12.77
N ARG A 76 3.65 -20.40 13.77
CA ARG A 76 3.26 -20.50 15.19
C ARG A 76 2.47 -19.29 15.66
N LEU A 77 2.85 -18.08 15.25
CA LEU A 77 2.11 -16.86 15.61
C LEU A 77 0.76 -16.78 14.90
N LYS A 78 0.68 -17.25 13.64
CA LYS A 78 -0.61 -17.34 12.92
C LYS A 78 -1.56 -18.32 13.58
N ASP A 79 -1.06 -19.48 13.99
CA ASP A 79 -1.85 -20.52 14.65
C ASP A 79 -2.38 -20.05 16.03
N LEU A 80 -1.67 -19.11 16.65
CA LEU A 80 -2.08 -18.43 17.89
C LEU A 80 -2.96 -17.19 17.66
N GLU A 81 -3.29 -16.87 16.41
CA GLU A 81 -4.04 -15.65 16.02
C GLU A 81 -3.35 -14.34 16.45
N ILE A 82 -2.02 -14.32 16.40
CA ILE A 82 -1.19 -13.17 16.77
C ILE A 82 -0.62 -12.53 15.49
N GLY A 83 -1.03 -11.29 15.25
CA GLY A 83 -0.56 -10.45 14.16
C GLY A 83 0.49 -9.42 14.58
N GLY A 84 1.00 -8.67 13.61
CA GLY A 84 1.94 -7.56 13.84
C GLY A 84 1.47 -6.28 13.16
N VAL A 85 1.34 -5.20 13.93
CA VAL A 85 0.97 -3.88 13.40
C VAL A 85 2.17 -2.95 13.46
N GLN A 86 2.46 -2.24 12.37
CA GLN A 86 3.55 -1.27 12.37
C GLN A 86 3.23 -0.13 13.36
N ARG A 87 4.22 0.23 14.17
CA ARG A 87 4.16 1.38 15.10
C ARG A 87 5.29 2.33 14.77
N THR A 88 5.04 3.62 14.95
CA THR A 88 6.01 4.69 14.70
C THR A 88 6.10 5.60 15.92
N GLY A 89 7.27 6.19 16.15
CA GLY A 89 7.56 7.03 17.32
C GLY A 89 8.28 6.27 18.45
N ASP A 90 9.03 7.00 19.27
CA ASP A 90 9.63 6.56 20.55
C ASP A 90 10.39 5.22 20.54
N GLY A 91 11.07 4.92 19.43
CA GLY A 91 11.85 3.69 19.29
C GLY A 91 11.02 2.43 19.04
N ALA A 92 9.70 2.55 18.86
CA ALA A 92 8.82 1.47 18.47
C ALA A 92 9.05 1.04 17.01
N ILE A 93 8.94 -0.27 16.77
CA ILE A 93 9.07 -0.88 15.45
C ILE A 93 7.72 -1.45 15.00
N PHE A 94 7.13 -2.29 15.84
CA PHE A 94 5.82 -2.88 15.62
C PHE A 94 5.22 -3.30 16.95
N GLU A 95 3.96 -3.73 16.95
CA GLU A 95 3.26 -4.26 18.12
C GLU A 95 2.64 -5.60 17.77
N PHE A 96 2.78 -6.58 18.68
CA PHE A 96 2.00 -7.81 18.61
C PHE A 96 0.56 -7.56 19.03
N VAL A 97 -0.39 -7.98 18.22
CA VAL A 97 -1.82 -7.82 18.51
C VAL A 97 -2.51 -9.17 18.47
N HIS A 98 -3.42 -9.40 19.43
CA HIS A 98 -4.33 -10.53 19.38
C HIS A 98 -5.45 -10.24 18.38
N GLY A 99 -5.79 -11.23 17.56
CA GLY A 99 -6.78 -11.11 16.51
C GLY A 99 -6.14 -10.87 15.16
N ILE A 100 -6.63 -11.62 14.17
CA ILE A 100 -6.18 -11.57 12.77
C ILE A 100 -6.66 -10.28 12.08
N ALA A 101 -7.78 -9.72 12.56
CA ALA A 101 -8.47 -8.58 11.97
C ALA A 101 -7.53 -7.35 11.84
N GLY A 102 -7.13 -7.08 10.60
CA GLY A 102 -6.32 -5.92 10.20
C GLY A 102 -4.80 -6.12 10.21
N ALA A 103 -4.26 -7.09 10.96
CA ALA A 103 -2.81 -7.27 11.09
C ALA A 103 -2.22 -8.37 10.18
N LEU A 104 -2.98 -9.44 9.93
CA LEU A 104 -2.55 -10.57 9.09
C LEU A 104 -3.34 -10.66 7.78
N ASP A 105 -4.64 -10.33 7.80
CA ASP A 105 -5.45 -10.21 6.57
C ASP A 105 -4.81 -9.20 5.60
N SER A 106 -4.26 -8.11 6.14
CA SER A 106 -3.53 -7.10 5.38
C SER A 106 -2.18 -7.56 4.84
N LEU A 107 -1.67 -8.74 5.23
CA LEU A 107 -0.47 -9.38 4.66
C LEU A 107 -0.78 -10.41 3.57
N ASP A 108 -1.99 -11.00 3.60
CA ASP A 108 -2.47 -11.95 2.60
C ASP A 108 -3.20 -11.26 1.42
N GLU A 109 -3.75 -10.06 1.62
CA GLU A 109 -4.27 -9.24 0.53
C GLU A 109 -3.15 -8.77 -0.42
N ASP A 110 -3.11 -9.29 -1.64
CA ASP A 110 -2.26 -8.76 -2.72
C ASP A 110 -3.16 -8.27 -3.87
N PHE A 111 -3.02 -7.00 -4.23
CA PHE A 111 -3.82 -6.37 -5.28
C PHE A 111 -3.11 -6.60 -6.62
N LEU A 112 -3.58 -7.58 -7.38
CA LEU A 112 -3.03 -7.97 -8.67
C LEU A 112 -4.14 -8.17 -9.71
N PRO A 113 -3.86 -7.95 -11.00
CA PRO A 113 -4.79 -8.30 -12.05
C PRO A 113 -5.12 -9.80 -12.00
N SER A 114 -6.40 -10.10 -12.03
CA SER A 114 -6.98 -11.45 -12.19
C SER A 114 -7.37 -11.70 -13.64
N ASP A 115 -7.81 -12.92 -13.96
CA ASP A 115 -8.36 -13.24 -15.28
C ASP A 115 -9.66 -12.48 -15.58
N SER A 116 -10.36 -12.03 -14.54
CA SER A 116 -11.57 -11.19 -14.65
C SER A 116 -11.29 -9.69 -14.74
N THR A 117 -10.04 -9.25 -14.52
CA THR A 117 -9.71 -7.81 -14.52
C THR A 117 -9.86 -7.24 -15.94
N PRO A 118 -10.75 -6.24 -16.16
CA PRO A 118 -10.95 -5.62 -17.46
C PRO A 118 -9.65 -5.01 -17.99
N SER A 119 -9.33 -5.27 -19.27
CA SER A 119 -8.11 -4.79 -19.90
C SER A 119 -8.39 -3.77 -21.00
N PHE A 120 -7.74 -2.61 -20.93
CA PHE A 120 -7.90 -1.51 -21.86
C PHE A 120 -6.56 -1.20 -22.55
N PRO A 121 -6.47 -1.23 -23.89
CA PRO A 121 -5.26 -0.82 -24.58
C PRO A 121 -5.10 0.70 -24.46
N VAL A 122 -3.87 1.14 -24.17
CA VAL A 122 -3.50 2.56 -24.10
C VAL A 122 -2.31 2.80 -25.00
N GLN A 123 -2.43 3.76 -25.91
CA GLN A 123 -1.30 4.18 -26.71
C GLN A 123 -0.25 4.81 -25.80
N SER A 124 1.01 4.36 -25.93
CA SER A 124 2.15 4.98 -25.26
C SER A 124 3.02 5.76 -26.24
N LEU A 125 2.64 5.83 -27.52
CA LEU A 125 3.38 6.52 -28.60
C LEU A 125 3.64 7.98 -28.28
N SER A 126 2.68 8.63 -27.62
CA SER A 126 2.76 10.02 -27.13
C SER A 126 3.86 10.29 -26.10
N LEU A 127 4.40 9.27 -25.40
CA LEU A 127 5.51 9.48 -24.48
C LEU A 127 6.81 9.75 -25.25
N PRO A 128 7.56 10.82 -24.89
CA PRO A 128 8.84 11.13 -25.53
C PRO A 128 9.81 9.94 -25.49
N LEU A 129 10.52 9.70 -26.61
CA LEU A 129 11.52 8.63 -26.70
C LEU A 129 12.62 8.79 -25.66
N ALA A 130 13.03 10.03 -25.37
CA ALA A 130 14.01 10.33 -24.32
C ALA A 130 13.53 9.82 -22.95
N SER A 131 12.27 10.06 -22.59
CA SER A 131 11.68 9.57 -21.33
C SER A 131 11.63 8.04 -21.28
N LYS A 132 11.24 7.38 -22.38
CA LYS A 132 11.25 5.91 -22.49
C LYS A 132 12.67 5.32 -22.37
N ALA A 133 13.68 6.00 -22.90
CA ALA A 133 15.07 5.53 -22.90
C ALA A 133 15.68 5.44 -21.50
N LEU A 134 15.25 6.32 -20.58
CA LEU A 134 15.72 6.32 -19.18
C LEU A 134 15.37 5.02 -18.45
N GLY A 135 14.26 4.37 -18.80
CA GLY A 135 13.91 3.03 -18.33
C GLY A 135 13.87 2.88 -16.80
N ARG A 136 13.40 3.92 -16.11
CA ARG A 136 13.33 3.99 -14.65
C ARG A 136 12.35 2.97 -14.09
N THR A 137 12.61 2.50 -12.87
CA THR A 137 11.80 1.48 -12.16
C THR A 137 11.48 1.96 -10.75
N ASP A 138 10.90 3.16 -10.65
CA ASP A 138 10.52 3.81 -9.39
C ASP A 138 9.09 4.36 -9.47
N GLU A 139 8.45 4.57 -8.31
CA GLU A 139 7.06 5.02 -8.23
C GLU A 139 6.83 6.36 -8.95
N SER A 140 7.81 7.28 -8.91
CA SER A 140 7.70 8.58 -9.59
C SER A 140 7.61 8.43 -11.11
N TRP A 141 8.39 7.52 -11.71
CA TRP A 141 8.29 7.22 -13.15
C TRP A 141 6.93 6.63 -13.52
N LEU A 142 6.41 5.70 -12.71
CA LEU A 142 5.08 5.11 -12.91
C LEU A 142 3.99 6.20 -12.91
N LEU A 143 4.01 7.10 -11.92
CA LEU A 143 3.07 8.22 -11.83
C LEU A 143 3.17 9.16 -13.03
N GLN A 144 4.39 9.53 -13.45
CA GLN A 144 4.58 10.37 -14.62
C GLN A 144 3.98 9.75 -15.88
N VAL A 145 4.18 8.45 -16.08
CA VAL A 145 3.57 7.74 -17.22
C VAL A 145 2.05 7.70 -17.08
N ALA A 146 1.53 7.41 -15.89
CA ALA A 146 0.09 7.38 -15.63
C ALA A 146 -0.60 8.71 -15.92
N VAL A 147 0.01 9.83 -15.50
CA VAL A 147 -0.48 11.19 -15.74
C VAL A 147 -0.41 11.55 -17.23
N ASN A 148 0.74 11.33 -17.89
CA ASN A 148 0.89 11.65 -19.31
C ASN A 148 -0.08 10.87 -20.20
N LEU A 149 -0.40 9.63 -19.82
CA LEU A 149 -1.30 8.76 -20.55
C LEU A 149 -2.75 8.81 -20.07
N ARG A 150 -3.08 9.72 -19.13
CA ARG A 150 -4.44 9.94 -18.64
C ARG A 150 -5.08 8.65 -18.09
N ILE A 151 -4.30 7.86 -17.36
CA ILE A 151 -4.72 6.53 -16.89
C ILE A 151 -5.85 6.62 -15.88
N ILE A 152 -5.75 7.55 -14.91
CA ILE A 152 -6.79 7.72 -13.89
C ILE A 152 -8.06 8.28 -14.53
N GLU A 153 -7.94 9.29 -15.38
CA GLU A 153 -9.04 9.84 -16.18
C GLU A 153 -9.74 8.73 -16.98
N SER A 154 -8.97 7.90 -17.68
CA SER A 154 -9.49 6.77 -18.46
C SER A 154 -10.15 5.72 -17.56
N HIS A 155 -9.67 5.51 -16.34
CA HIS A 155 -10.28 4.58 -15.39
C HIS A 155 -11.68 5.02 -14.99
N PHE A 156 -11.88 6.29 -14.68
CA PHE A 156 -13.18 6.84 -14.35
C PHE A 156 -14.10 6.96 -15.59
N ALA A 157 -13.55 7.17 -16.79
CA ALA A 157 -14.33 7.24 -18.01
C ALA A 157 -14.85 5.87 -18.53
N ASN A 158 -14.10 4.78 -18.32
CA ASN A 158 -14.44 3.45 -18.85
C ASN A 158 -15.22 2.57 -17.84
N ALA A 159 -15.77 3.17 -16.79
CA ALA A 159 -16.33 2.45 -15.65
C ALA A 159 -17.76 1.96 -15.87
N ALA A 160 -17.97 0.65 -15.97
CA ALA A 160 -19.32 0.06 -15.93
C ALA A 160 -20.01 0.23 -14.56
N SER A 161 -19.22 0.37 -13.49
CA SER A 161 -19.67 0.51 -12.10
C SER A 161 -19.01 1.72 -11.42
N SER A 162 -19.09 2.90 -12.07
CA SER A 162 -18.53 4.12 -11.50
C SER A 162 -19.21 4.49 -10.17
N GLN A 163 -18.42 4.91 -9.18
CA GLN A 163 -18.94 5.45 -7.92
C GLN A 163 -19.42 6.90 -8.05
N ILE A 164 -19.00 7.59 -9.11
CA ILE A 164 -19.35 8.98 -9.41
C ILE A 164 -19.65 9.17 -10.90
N ASP A 165 -20.57 10.07 -11.22
CA ASP A 165 -20.75 10.56 -12.59
C ASP A 165 -19.76 11.72 -12.83
N ALA A 166 -18.54 11.36 -13.25
CA ALA A 166 -17.45 12.32 -13.41
C ALA A 166 -17.61 13.12 -14.71
N LEU A 167 -17.71 14.44 -14.57
CA LEU A 167 -17.80 15.42 -15.66
C LEU A 167 -16.41 15.89 -16.12
N GLU A 168 -15.49 16.02 -15.17
CA GLU A 168 -14.11 16.44 -15.40
C GLU A 168 -13.21 15.72 -14.38
N LEU A 169 -11.98 15.38 -14.79
CA LEU A 169 -10.95 14.87 -13.89
C LEU A 169 -9.62 15.57 -14.19
N THR A 170 -9.07 16.23 -13.17
CA THR A 170 -7.86 17.07 -13.27
C THR A 170 -6.78 16.52 -12.34
N HIS A 171 -5.60 16.24 -12.87
CA HIS A 171 -4.41 16.04 -12.04
C HIS A 171 -4.01 17.35 -11.36
N LEU A 172 -3.93 17.34 -10.02
CA LEU A 172 -3.52 18.52 -9.25
C LEU A 172 -2.00 18.53 -9.02
N GLN A 173 -1.50 17.52 -8.32
CA GLN A 173 -0.12 17.51 -7.84
C GLN A 173 0.39 16.08 -7.55
N MET A 174 1.70 15.88 -7.70
CA MET A 174 2.43 14.68 -7.27
C MET A 174 3.29 14.97 -6.02
N ASP A 175 3.64 13.92 -5.28
CA ASP A 175 4.55 13.94 -4.11
C ASP A 175 4.11 14.96 -3.04
N ILE A 176 2.83 14.91 -2.63
CA ILE A 176 2.30 15.79 -1.58
C ILE A 176 2.79 15.28 -0.23
N LYS A 177 3.64 16.06 0.42
CA LYS A 177 4.18 15.77 1.76
C LYS A 177 3.39 16.50 2.82
N LEU A 178 2.59 15.74 3.58
CA LEU A 178 1.94 16.20 4.80
C LEU A 178 2.75 15.75 6.01
N ARG A 179 2.47 16.32 7.19
CA ARG A 179 3.29 16.14 8.40
C ARG A 179 3.57 14.67 8.76
N LYS A 180 2.61 13.78 8.52
CA LYS A 180 2.70 12.34 8.87
C LYS A 180 2.40 11.40 7.71
N VAL A 181 1.99 11.93 6.57
CA VAL A 181 1.46 11.16 5.44
C VAL A 181 2.00 11.74 4.15
N GLN A 182 2.33 10.87 3.21
CA GLN A 182 2.64 11.25 1.84
C GLN A 182 1.50 10.75 0.95
N ILE A 183 1.03 11.60 0.03
CA ILE A 183 0.11 11.24 -1.04
C ILE A 183 0.90 11.31 -2.34
N ASP A 184 1.00 10.19 -3.05
CA ASP A 184 1.86 10.08 -4.23
C ASP A 184 1.33 10.93 -5.40
N ALA A 185 0.03 10.94 -5.64
CA ALA A 185 -0.63 11.93 -6.48
C ALA A 185 -2.06 12.24 -6.02
N LEU A 186 -2.52 13.45 -6.32
CA LEU A 186 -3.87 13.93 -6.05
C LEU A 186 -4.53 14.42 -7.33
N PHE A 187 -5.76 13.99 -7.53
CA PHE A 187 -6.62 14.45 -8.61
C PHE A 187 -7.90 15.05 -8.03
N ARG A 188 -8.51 15.96 -8.78
CA ARG A 188 -9.84 16.51 -8.51
C ARG A 188 -10.78 16.02 -9.59
N ALA A 189 -11.93 15.50 -9.20
CA ALA A 189 -13.04 15.28 -10.13
C ALA A 189 -14.18 16.26 -9.85
N LEU A 190 -14.75 16.83 -10.91
CA LEU A 190 -16.07 17.43 -10.85
C LEU A 190 -17.09 16.34 -11.17
N ARG A 191 -18.10 16.18 -10.32
CA ARG A 191 -19.19 15.22 -10.55
C ARG A 191 -20.55 15.89 -10.60
N ALA A 192 -21.46 15.29 -11.34
CA ALA A 192 -22.88 15.61 -11.22
C ALA A 192 -23.40 15.15 -9.84
N ALA A 193 -24.05 16.06 -9.11
CA ALA A 193 -24.78 15.74 -7.89
C ALA A 193 -26.26 15.47 -8.22
N PRO A 194 -26.99 14.70 -7.39
CA PRO A 194 -28.39 14.38 -7.63
C PRO A 194 -29.32 15.61 -7.72
N ASP A 195 -28.94 16.73 -7.10
CA ASP A 195 -29.69 17.99 -7.15
C ASP A 195 -29.39 18.82 -8.42
N GLY A 196 -28.65 18.26 -9.38
CA GLY A 196 -28.24 18.91 -10.63
C GLY A 196 -27.08 19.88 -10.46
N LYS A 197 -26.54 20.05 -9.25
CA LYS A 197 -25.33 20.85 -9.04
C LYS A 197 -24.07 20.04 -9.33
N GLN A 198 -22.96 20.75 -9.43
CA GLN A 198 -21.65 20.13 -9.49
C GLN A 198 -21.05 20.08 -8.08
N SER A 199 -20.41 18.97 -7.75
CA SER A 199 -19.64 18.85 -6.51
C SER A 199 -18.24 18.33 -6.82
N GLU A 200 -17.29 18.72 -5.97
CA GLU A 200 -15.90 18.31 -6.10
C GLU A 200 -15.65 17.03 -5.31
N VAL A 201 -14.82 16.16 -5.88
CA VAL A 201 -14.34 14.92 -5.28
C VAL A 201 -12.82 14.90 -5.36
N LEU A 202 -12.15 14.55 -4.28
CA LEU A 202 -10.72 14.28 -4.32
C LEU A 202 -10.43 12.81 -4.59
N ILE A 203 -9.43 12.55 -5.41
CA ILE A 203 -8.95 11.19 -5.70
C ILE A 203 -7.49 11.13 -5.26
N THR A 204 -7.21 10.34 -4.23
CA THR A 204 -5.84 10.08 -3.76
C THR A 204 -5.29 8.86 -4.48
N VAL A 205 -4.08 8.95 -5.01
CA VAL A 205 -3.43 7.85 -5.73
C VAL A 205 -2.16 7.44 -4.98
N GLU A 206 -2.04 6.15 -4.66
CA GLU A 206 -0.81 5.49 -4.20
C GLU A 206 -0.16 4.73 -5.36
N ALA A 207 1.13 4.91 -5.62
CA ALA A 207 1.83 4.19 -6.68
C ALA A 207 2.74 3.10 -6.12
N LYS A 208 2.80 1.94 -6.80
CA LYS A 208 3.68 0.83 -6.43
C LYS A 208 4.37 0.22 -7.64
N GLN A 209 5.62 -0.17 -7.46
CA GLN A 209 6.33 -0.99 -8.42
C GLN A 209 5.88 -2.46 -8.33
N GLY A 210 6.05 -3.24 -9.40
CA GLY A 210 5.50 -4.59 -9.50
C GLY A 210 6.04 -5.62 -8.51
N ASN A 211 7.08 -5.30 -7.73
CA ASN A 211 7.63 -6.10 -6.65
C ASN A 211 7.18 -5.65 -5.25
N GLN A 212 6.44 -4.55 -5.16
CA GLN A 212 5.93 -3.98 -3.91
C GLN A 212 4.43 -4.29 -3.78
N ARG A 213 3.96 -4.33 -2.53
CA ARG A 213 2.54 -4.50 -2.21
C ARG A 213 1.85 -3.15 -2.10
N ILE A 214 0.58 -3.11 -2.50
CA ILE A 214 -0.34 -2.02 -2.17
C ILE A 214 -0.77 -2.19 -0.72
N LEU A 215 -0.56 -1.17 0.11
CA LEU A 215 -0.82 -1.23 1.55
C LEU A 215 -2.06 -0.39 1.88
N THR A 216 -3.15 -1.06 2.27
CA THR A 216 -4.44 -0.44 2.60
C THR A 216 -4.33 0.53 3.78
N GLU A 217 -3.43 0.27 4.74
CA GLU A 217 -3.11 1.21 5.82
C GLU A 217 -2.56 2.54 5.30
N GLN A 218 -1.67 2.52 4.29
CA GLN A 218 -1.12 3.74 3.71
C GLN A 218 -2.22 4.55 3.02
N ILE A 219 -3.07 3.87 2.24
CA ILE A 219 -4.20 4.47 1.55
C ILE A 219 -5.20 5.06 2.56
N GLY A 220 -5.53 4.34 3.62
CA GLY A 220 -6.43 4.83 4.67
C GLY A 220 -5.91 6.10 5.34
N ARG A 221 -4.61 6.17 5.64
CA ARG A 221 -3.98 7.39 6.17
C ARG A 221 -4.05 8.56 5.19
N GLN A 222 -3.93 8.31 3.89
CA GLN A 222 -4.05 9.35 2.85
C GLN A 222 -5.47 9.91 2.78
N VAL A 223 -6.50 9.06 2.90
CA VAL A 223 -7.90 9.50 2.95
C VAL A 223 -8.14 10.42 4.13
N ILE A 224 -7.73 10.01 5.34
CA ILE A 224 -7.86 10.82 6.55
C ILE A 224 -7.15 12.17 6.36
N ALA A 225 -5.91 12.14 5.87
CA ALA A 225 -5.12 13.35 5.66
C ALA A 225 -5.72 14.29 4.60
N ALA A 226 -6.37 13.76 3.55
CA ALA A 226 -7.08 14.55 2.55
C ALA A 226 -8.28 15.28 3.16
N PHE A 227 -9.05 14.61 4.04
CA PHE A 227 -10.16 15.25 4.76
C PHE A 227 -9.72 16.27 5.80
N GLU A 228 -8.56 16.06 6.45
CA GLU A 228 -7.99 17.02 7.41
C GLU A 228 -7.41 18.27 6.73
N SER A 229 -7.01 18.17 5.46
CA SER A 229 -6.35 19.26 4.73
C SER A 229 -7.27 20.04 3.79
N THR A 230 -8.50 19.58 3.59
CA THR A 230 -9.45 20.17 2.62
C THR A 230 -10.88 20.10 3.15
N ASP A 231 -11.78 20.88 2.55
CA ASP A 231 -13.22 20.86 2.86
C ASP A 231 -14.03 19.92 1.95
N THR A 232 -13.39 18.99 1.24
CA THR A 232 -14.11 18.06 0.36
C THR A 232 -15.06 17.14 1.14
N ASP A 233 -16.20 16.80 0.57
CA ASP A 233 -17.15 15.88 1.21
C ASP A 233 -16.95 14.42 0.80
N LEU A 234 -16.13 14.16 -0.23
CA LEU A 234 -15.88 12.84 -0.76
C LEU A 234 -14.42 12.66 -1.19
N VAL A 235 -13.82 11.55 -0.75
CA VAL A 235 -12.51 11.09 -1.20
C VAL A 235 -12.64 9.69 -1.80
N ILE A 236 -12.11 9.48 -3.01
CA ILE A 236 -12.00 8.16 -3.64
C ILE A 236 -10.54 7.72 -3.61
N PRO A 237 -10.19 6.69 -2.85
CA PRO A 237 -8.84 6.16 -2.84
C PRO A 237 -8.58 5.29 -4.07
N VAL A 238 -7.41 5.44 -4.67
CA VAL A 238 -6.95 4.65 -5.80
C VAL A 238 -5.51 4.21 -5.54
N ALA A 239 -5.14 3.01 -6.00
CA ALA A 239 -3.76 2.62 -6.11
C ALA A 239 -3.44 2.15 -7.52
N ILE A 240 -2.21 2.41 -7.96
CA ILE A 240 -1.69 1.94 -9.24
C ILE A 240 -0.45 1.08 -9.04
N ALA A 241 -0.31 0.04 -9.85
CA ALA A 241 0.86 -0.84 -9.83
C ALA A 241 1.43 -1.08 -11.23
N ALA A 242 2.76 -1.03 -11.35
CA ALA A 242 3.45 -1.41 -12.58
C ALA A 242 3.42 -2.94 -12.77
N ILE A 243 2.89 -3.41 -13.90
CA ILE A 243 2.90 -4.82 -14.29
C ILE A 243 3.92 -5.03 -15.39
N ARG A 244 5.09 -5.55 -14.98
CA ARG A 244 6.30 -5.67 -15.79
C ARG A 244 6.02 -6.13 -17.22
N ASN A 245 6.47 -5.33 -18.18
CA ASN A 245 6.36 -5.59 -19.61
C ASN A 245 4.91 -5.71 -20.12
N LYS A 246 3.93 -5.19 -19.39
CA LYS A 246 2.50 -5.22 -19.72
C LYS A 246 1.87 -3.83 -19.65
N GLY A 247 1.90 -3.17 -18.49
CA GLY A 247 1.31 -1.85 -18.32
C GLY A 247 0.97 -1.49 -16.88
N ILE A 248 -0.09 -0.70 -16.68
CA ILE A 248 -0.45 -0.15 -15.37
C ILE A 248 -1.75 -0.80 -14.89
N TYR A 249 -1.67 -1.48 -13.76
CA TYR A 249 -2.83 -1.94 -13.01
C TYR A 249 -3.37 -0.79 -12.16
N VAL A 250 -4.68 -0.65 -12.10
CA VAL A 250 -5.38 0.33 -11.27
C VAL A 250 -6.39 -0.42 -10.42
N VAL A 251 -6.38 -0.17 -9.11
CA VAL A 251 -7.43 -0.59 -8.18
C VAL A 251 -8.06 0.65 -7.57
N GLU A 252 -9.37 0.73 -7.67
CA GLU A 252 -10.20 1.76 -7.06
C GLU A 252 -10.85 1.18 -5.81
N PHE A 253 -10.79 1.94 -4.72
CA PHE A 253 -11.41 1.59 -3.44
C PHE A 253 -12.74 2.32 -3.26
N ALA A 254 -13.58 1.80 -2.37
CA ALA A 254 -14.85 2.40 -2.03
C ALA A 254 -14.69 3.87 -1.62
N ALA A 255 -15.55 4.72 -2.15
CA ALA A 255 -15.57 6.15 -1.86
C ALA A 255 -15.90 6.38 -0.39
N VAL A 256 -15.18 7.28 0.25
CA VAL A 256 -15.37 7.64 1.65
C VAL A 256 -16.01 9.03 1.69
N THR A 257 -17.12 9.16 2.42
CA THR A 257 -17.73 10.47 2.69
C THR A 257 -17.20 11.03 4.01
N ARG A 258 -17.19 12.35 4.14
CA ARG A 258 -16.80 13.03 5.39
C ARG A 258 -17.61 12.53 6.58
N ASP A 259 -18.92 12.32 6.41
CA ASP A 259 -19.82 11.82 7.46
C ASP A 259 -19.49 10.40 7.91
N SER A 260 -18.95 9.56 7.01
CA SER A 260 -18.55 8.18 7.30
C SER A 260 -17.15 8.06 7.90
N LEU A 261 -16.38 9.15 7.97
CA LEU A 261 -14.96 9.12 8.33
C LEU A 261 -14.72 8.55 9.74
N GLY A 262 -15.62 8.81 10.69
CA GLY A 262 -15.53 8.28 12.05
C GLY A 262 -15.67 6.74 12.14
N GLN A 263 -16.20 6.11 11.10
CA GLN A 263 -16.37 4.65 10.98
C GLN A 263 -15.38 4.03 9.98
N PHE A 264 -14.61 4.85 9.28
CA PHE A 264 -13.65 4.39 8.28
C PHE A 264 -12.42 3.78 8.96
N SER A 265 -12.19 2.49 8.71
CA SER A 265 -11.04 1.75 9.26
C SER A 265 -10.07 1.32 8.17
N VAL A 266 -10.56 0.62 7.14
CA VAL A 266 -9.75 0.05 6.06
C VAL A 266 -10.44 0.30 4.71
N PRO A 267 -9.71 0.77 3.69
CA PRO A 267 -10.22 0.84 2.32
C PRO A 267 -10.71 -0.53 1.83
N THR A 268 -11.95 -0.59 1.34
CA THR A 268 -12.51 -1.79 0.71
C THR A 268 -12.34 -1.68 -0.80
N SER A 269 -11.87 -2.73 -1.47
CA SER A 269 -11.77 -2.75 -2.94
C SER A 269 -13.14 -2.57 -3.58
N HIS A 270 -13.25 -1.70 -4.59
CA HIS A 270 -14.48 -1.47 -5.34
C HIS A 270 -14.42 -2.10 -6.73
N ARG A 271 -13.37 -1.78 -7.49
CA ARG A 271 -13.13 -2.35 -8.82
C ARG A 271 -11.67 -2.20 -9.23
N ASP A 272 -11.30 -2.87 -10.31
CA ASP A 272 -9.96 -2.76 -10.88
C ASP A 272 -9.97 -2.71 -12.41
N ALA A 273 -8.83 -2.36 -12.98
CA ALA A 273 -8.60 -2.35 -14.42
C ALA A 273 -7.12 -2.49 -14.75
N MET A 274 -6.83 -3.08 -15.92
CA MET A 274 -5.49 -3.21 -16.47
C MET A 274 -5.35 -2.33 -17.72
N PHE A 275 -4.50 -1.32 -17.67
CA PHE A 275 -4.18 -0.48 -18.83
C PHE A 275 -2.92 -1.01 -19.51
N VAL A 276 -3.10 -1.64 -20.67
CA VAL A 276 -2.03 -2.31 -21.42
C VAL A 276 -1.34 -1.29 -22.33
N LEU A 277 -0.06 -1.03 -22.06
CA LEU A 277 0.70 0.01 -22.78
C LEU A 277 1.20 -0.50 -24.13
N GLN A 278 0.86 0.24 -25.20
CA GLN A 278 1.22 -0.12 -26.57
C GLN A 278 1.85 1.07 -27.32
N PRO A 279 3.14 1.01 -27.69
CA PRO A 279 4.11 -0.04 -27.37
C PRO A 279 4.43 -0.14 -25.87
N LYS A 280 5.15 -1.18 -25.46
CA LYS A 280 5.59 -1.35 -24.06
C LYS A 280 6.48 -0.19 -23.62
N VAL A 281 6.36 0.21 -22.36
CA VAL A 281 7.20 1.23 -21.74
C VAL A 281 8.19 0.56 -20.81
N LYS A 282 9.49 0.83 -21.00
CA LYS A 282 10.54 0.23 -20.19
C LYS A 282 10.38 0.65 -18.72
N GLY A 283 10.49 -0.33 -17.83
CA GLY A 283 10.36 -0.11 -16.39
C GLY A 283 8.93 -0.13 -15.86
N ILE A 284 7.95 -0.36 -16.74
CA ILE A 284 6.55 -0.64 -16.40
C ILE A 284 6.18 -2.05 -16.86
#